data_AF-A0A2H5A4E5-F1
#
_entry.id   AF-A0A2H5A4E5-F1
#
_cell.length_a   1.000
_cell.length_b   1.000
_cell.length_c   1.000
_cell.angle_alpha   90.00
_cell.angle_beta   90.00
_cell.angle_gamma   90.00
#
_symmetry.space_group_name_H-M   'P 1'
#
loop_
_entity.id
_entity.type
_entity.pdbx_description
1 polymer ?
#
loop_
_entity_poly.entity_id
_entity_poly.type
_entity_poly.pdbx_seq_one_letter_code
_entity_poly.pdbx_strand_id
1 'polypeptide(L)'
;MAESESPPEKTTVNIRMTETFLEDVDTTWEDHGFNSRSEFIRAVLRDALKHPEFNRADLKAMLAGEVEIREGRTHSSDDVKAEYGLDETARDSDE
;
A
#
# COMPACT_ATOMS: atom_id res chain seq x y z
N MET A 1 34.60 -20.82 11.20
CA MET A 1 33.50 -21.55 10.57
C MET A 1 32.25 -20.74 10.81
N ALA A 2 31.73 -20.06 9.78
CA ALA A 2 30.45 -19.36 9.92
C ALA A 2 29.37 -20.43 10.00
N GLU A 3 28.62 -20.41 11.10
CA GLU A 3 27.43 -21.23 11.27
C GLU A 3 26.44 -20.83 10.17
N SER A 4 26.24 -21.71 9.20
CA SER A 4 25.27 -21.46 8.14
C SER A 4 23.90 -21.42 8.83
N GLU A 5 23.31 -20.24 8.96
CA GLU A 5 21.95 -20.07 9.48
C GLU A 5 21.03 -21.02 8.71
N SER A 6 20.56 -22.06 9.40
CA SER A 6 19.63 -23.02 8.81
C SER A 6 18.43 -22.25 8.27
N PRO A 7 17.94 -22.55 7.06
CA PRO A 7 16.78 -21.86 6.52
C PRO A 7 15.62 -21.96 7.52
N PRO A 8 14.87 -20.86 7.73
CA PRO A 8 13.85 -20.79 8.76
C PRO A 8 12.84 -21.93 8.59
N GLU A 9 12.38 -22.48 9.71
CA GLU A 9 11.37 -23.54 9.70
C GLU A 9 10.12 -23.09 8.95
N LYS A 10 9.58 -23.99 8.12
CA LYS A 10 8.41 -23.72 7.29
C LYS A 10 7.29 -24.68 7.68
N THR A 11 6.12 -24.14 7.97
CA THR A 11 4.90 -24.91 8.22
C THR A 11 4.01 -24.86 6.97
N THR A 12 3.52 -26.02 6.54
CA THR A 12 2.56 -26.11 5.43
C THR A 12 1.18 -25.65 5.88
N VAL A 13 0.61 -24.70 5.14
CA VAL A 13 -0.76 -24.20 5.33
C VAL A 13 -1.60 -24.58 4.12
N ASN A 14 -2.77 -25.19 4.35
CA ASN A 14 -3.70 -25.54 3.29
C ASN A 14 -4.76 -24.43 3.14
N ILE A 15 -4.89 -23.87 1.93
CA ILE A 15 -5.86 -22.81 1.61
C ILE A 15 -6.87 -23.37 0.61
N ARG A 16 -8.17 -23.18 0.89
CA ARG A 16 -9.25 -23.51 -0.06
C ARG A 16 -9.66 -22.26 -0.82
N MET A 17 -9.85 -22.40 -2.13
CA MET A 17 -10.33 -21.35 -3.03
C MET A 17 -11.19 -21.97 -4.13
N THR A 18 -12.00 -21.14 -4.81
CA THR A 18 -12.73 -21.55 -6.00
C THR A 18 -11.76 -21.83 -7.15
N GLU A 19 -12.15 -22.70 -8.09
CA GLU A 19 -11.29 -23.05 -9.23
C GLU A 19 -10.98 -21.82 -10.08
N THR A 20 -11.96 -20.96 -10.35
CA THR A 20 -11.75 -19.70 -11.07
C THR A 20 -10.75 -18.78 -10.38
N PHE A 21 -10.80 -18.68 -9.04
CA PHE A 21 -9.82 -17.86 -8.32
C PHE A 21 -8.42 -18.49 -8.35
N LEU A 22 -8.34 -19.84 -8.35
CA LEU A 22 -7.07 -20.52 -8.53
C LEU A 22 -6.48 -20.25 -9.92
N GLU A 23 -7.29 -20.24 -10.99
CA GLU A 23 -6.85 -19.89 -12.34
C GLU A 23 -6.32 -18.45 -12.43
N ASP A 24 -6.99 -17.50 -11.78
CA ASP A 24 -6.53 -16.11 -11.69
C ASP A 24 -5.19 -16.01 -10.96
N VAL A 25 -5.04 -16.73 -9.84
CA VAL A 25 -3.76 -16.80 -9.12
C VAL A 25 -2.69 -17.39 -10.01
N ASP A 26 -2.99 -18.53 -10.68
CA ASP A 26 -2.08 -19.29 -11.52
C ASP A 26 -1.56 -18.43 -12.70
N THR A 27 -2.42 -17.64 -13.31
CA THR A 27 -2.04 -16.68 -14.35
C THR A 27 -1.17 -15.56 -13.77
N THR A 28 -1.56 -14.99 -12.63
CA THR A 28 -0.90 -13.82 -12.05
C THR A 28 0.53 -14.11 -11.59
N TRP A 29 0.80 -15.24 -10.93
CA TRP A 29 2.16 -15.51 -10.44
C TRP A 29 3.15 -15.77 -11.57
N GLU A 30 2.69 -16.39 -12.67
CA GLU A 30 3.50 -16.62 -13.87
C GLU A 30 3.82 -15.30 -14.57
N ASP A 31 2.82 -14.45 -14.78
CA ASP A 31 2.99 -13.12 -15.39
C ASP A 31 3.94 -12.22 -14.57
N HIS A 32 3.90 -12.35 -13.24
CA HIS A 32 4.80 -11.64 -12.33
C HIS A 32 6.18 -12.31 -12.17
N GLY A 33 6.42 -13.46 -12.81
CA GLY A 33 7.72 -14.14 -12.84
C GLY A 33 8.15 -14.80 -11.53
N PHE A 34 7.20 -15.19 -10.67
CA PHE A 34 7.53 -15.95 -9.45
C PHE A 34 8.00 -17.36 -9.81
N ASN A 35 8.77 -18.02 -8.92
CA ASN A 35 9.23 -19.39 -9.19
C ASN A 35 8.17 -20.44 -8.83
N SER A 36 7.16 -20.05 -8.05
CA SER A 36 6.07 -20.92 -7.65
C SER A 36 4.88 -20.14 -7.10
N ARG A 37 3.70 -20.74 -7.17
CA ARG A 37 2.47 -20.28 -6.51
C ARG A 37 2.66 -20.01 -5.02
N SER A 38 3.31 -20.92 -4.30
CA SER A 38 3.55 -20.77 -2.87
C SER A 38 4.51 -19.62 -2.55
N GLU A 39 5.38 -19.22 -3.47
CA GLU A 39 6.19 -18.02 -3.34
C GLU A 39 5.35 -16.76 -3.51
N PHE A 40 4.53 -16.70 -4.56
CA PHE A 40 3.60 -15.60 -4.81
C PHE A 40 2.62 -15.38 -3.65
N ILE A 41 1.95 -16.44 -3.19
CA ILE A 41 1.02 -16.36 -2.06
C ILE A 41 1.73 -15.84 -0.80
N ARG A 42 2.95 -16.30 -0.52
CA ARG A 42 3.73 -15.79 0.63
C ARG A 42 4.16 -14.35 0.45
N ALA A 43 4.44 -13.89 -0.77
CA ALA A 43 4.78 -12.51 -1.05
C ALA A 43 3.58 -11.59 -0.81
N VAL A 44 2.41 -11.93 -1.35
CA VAL A 44 1.15 -11.19 -1.16
C VAL A 44 0.76 -11.15 0.31
N LEU A 45 0.81 -12.28 1.02
CA LEU A 45 0.50 -12.31 2.45
C LEU A 45 1.48 -11.47 3.27
N ARG A 46 2.77 -11.46 2.92
CA ARG A 46 3.77 -10.64 3.61
C ARG A 46 3.53 -9.16 3.38
N ASP A 47 3.17 -8.76 2.16
CA ASP A 47 2.85 -7.39 1.83
C ASP A 47 1.65 -6.87 2.63
N ALA A 48 0.56 -7.64 2.63
CA ALA A 48 -0.65 -7.33 3.41
C ALA A 48 -0.39 -7.20 4.92
N LEU A 49 0.60 -7.93 5.46
CA LEU A 49 0.99 -7.83 6.88
C LEU A 49 1.98 -6.68 7.16
N LYS A 50 2.79 -6.28 6.19
CA LYS A 50 3.78 -5.20 6.34
C LYS A 50 3.16 -3.82 6.14
N HIS A 51 2.14 -3.73 5.30
CA HIS A 51 1.44 -2.51 4.96
C HIS A 51 -0.07 -2.63 5.23
N PRO A 52 -0.49 -3.00 6.46
CA PRO A 52 -1.90 -3.23 6.76
C PRO A 52 -2.76 -1.98 6.63
N GLU A 53 -2.17 -0.79 6.77
CA GLU A 53 -2.83 0.49 6.59
C GLU A 53 -3.14 0.81 5.14
N PHE A 54 -2.39 0.26 4.18
CA PHE A 54 -2.56 0.55 2.76
C PHE A 54 -3.56 -0.39 2.13
N ASN A 55 -4.78 0.08 1.92
CA ASN A 55 -5.85 -0.69 1.32
C ASN A 55 -6.39 -0.03 0.03
N ARG A 56 -7.37 -0.67 -0.60
CA ARG A 56 -7.94 -0.21 -1.87
C ARG A 56 -8.57 1.19 -1.78
N ALA A 57 -9.03 1.62 -0.61
CA ALA A 57 -9.56 2.97 -0.40
C ALA A 57 -8.44 4.02 -0.48
N ASP A 58 -7.27 3.74 0.10
CA ASP A 58 -6.13 4.66 0.06
C ASP A 58 -5.61 4.83 -1.37
N LEU A 59 -5.50 3.73 -2.13
CA LEU A 59 -5.17 3.80 -3.55
C LEU A 59 -6.18 4.66 -4.33
N LYS A 60 -7.49 4.51 -4.06
CA LYS A 60 -8.52 5.35 -4.70
C LYS A 60 -8.38 6.82 -4.33
N ALA A 61 -8.08 7.13 -3.06
CA ALA A 61 -7.87 8.49 -2.60
C ALA A 61 -6.65 9.13 -3.29
N MET A 62 -5.54 8.40 -3.41
CA MET A 62 -4.35 8.86 -4.14
C MET A 62 -4.65 9.13 -5.62
N LEU A 63 -5.37 8.20 -6.28
CA LEU A 63 -5.76 8.37 -7.69
C LEU A 63 -6.73 9.54 -7.90
N ALA A 64 -7.64 9.78 -6.95
CA ALA A 64 -8.53 10.94 -6.98
C ALA A 64 -7.73 12.25 -6.86
N GLY A 65 -6.76 12.30 -5.94
CA GLY A 65 -5.85 13.45 -5.79
C GLY A 65 -5.04 13.74 -7.05
N GLU A 66 -4.52 12.72 -7.74
CA GLU A 66 -3.83 12.90 -9.03
C GLU A 66 -4.73 13.53 -10.11
N VAL A 67 -6.00 13.11 -10.17
CA VAL A 67 -6.98 13.71 -11.08
C VAL A 67 -7.26 15.17 -10.70
N GLU A 68 -7.44 15.46 -9.41
CA GLU A 68 -7.67 16.82 -8.91
C GLU A 68 -6.50 17.75 -9.24
N ILE A 69 -5.26 17.30 -9.08
CA ILE A 69 -4.05 18.03 -9.48
C ILE A 69 -4.08 18.34 -10.97
N ARG A 70 -4.35 17.33 -11.81
CA ARG A 70 -4.36 17.48 -13.27
C ARG A 70 -5.45 18.44 -13.75
N GLU A 71 -6.60 18.44 -13.09
CA GLU A 71 -7.73 19.31 -13.40
C GLU A 71 -7.63 20.69 -12.73
N GLY A 72 -6.57 20.96 -11.96
CA GLY A 72 -6.39 22.22 -11.25
C GLY A 72 -7.42 22.45 -10.15
N ARG A 73 -8.05 21.39 -9.63
CA ARG A 73 -9.03 21.41 -8.53
C ARG A 73 -8.37 21.37 -7.15
N THR A 74 -7.14 21.85 -7.05
CA THR A 74 -6.36 21.93 -5.80
C THR A 74 -6.30 23.35 -5.29
N HIS A 75 -6.28 23.51 -3.97
CA HIS A 75 -6.15 24.82 -3.33
C HIS A 75 -4.70 25.10 -2.93
N SER A 76 -4.28 26.37 -3.02
CA SER A 76 -2.99 26.78 -2.44
C SER A 76 -3.05 26.68 -0.92
N SER A 77 -1.90 26.45 -0.28
CA SER A 77 -1.83 26.50 1.19
C SER A 77 -2.31 27.85 1.75
N ASP A 78 -2.06 28.96 1.03
CA ASP A 78 -2.44 30.28 1.50
C ASP A 78 -3.96 30.48 1.37
N ASP A 79 -4.57 29.99 0.28
CA ASP A 79 -6.02 30.02 0.07
C ASP A 79 -6.75 29.25 1.19
N VAL A 80 -6.27 28.05 1.51
CA VAL A 80 -6.85 27.21 2.57
C VAL A 80 -6.68 27.88 3.94
N LYS A 81 -5.49 28.43 4.24
CA LYS A 81 -5.26 29.11 5.52
C LYS A 81 -6.15 30.33 5.69
N ALA A 82 -6.33 31.12 4.63
CA ALA A 82 -7.23 32.27 4.66
C ALA A 82 -8.70 31.85 4.86
N GLU A 83 -9.15 30.79 4.18
CA GLU A 83 -10.51 30.25 4.30
C GLU A 83 -10.82 29.76 5.71
N TYR A 84 -9.88 29.06 6.36
CA TYR A 84 -10.08 28.47 7.69
C TYR A 84 -9.56 29.35 8.84
N GLY A 85 -9.09 30.58 8.57
CA GLY A 85 -8.58 31.51 9.59
C GLY A 85 -7.29 31.02 10.28
N LEU A 86 -6.47 30.25 9.58
CA LEU A 86 -5.22 29.67 10.07
C LEU A 86 -3.97 30.50 9.73
N ASP A 87 -4.14 31.67 9.10
CA ASP A 87 -3.05 32.55 8.70
C ASP A 87 -2.42 33.30 9.91
N GLU A 88 -3.14 33.40 11.03
CA GLU A 88 -2.74 34.17 12.23
C GLU A 88 -2.18 33.30 13.38
N THR A 89 -1.05 32.63 13.17
CA THR A 89 -0.21 32.14 14.29
C THR A 89 1.23 32.64 14.27
N ALA A 90 1.53 33.64 13.43
CA ALA A 90 2.78 34.38 13.56
C ALA A 90 2.64 35.51 14.60
N ARG A 91 3.06 35.21 15.84
CA ARG A 91 3.55 36.16 16.87
C ARG A 91 2.49 36.97 17.65
N ASP A 92 1.85 36.32 18.63
CA ASP A 92 1.77 36.95 19.96
C ASP A 92 3.05 36.55 20.71
N SER A 93 4.10 37.32 20.45
CA SER A 93 5.33 37.35 21.23
C SER A 93 5.79 38.79 21.23
N ASP A 94 5.03 39.66 21.89
CA ASP A 94 5.61 40.83 22.55
C ASP A 94 4.65 41.38 23.62
N GLU A 95 5.25 41.58 24.80
CA GLU A 95 4.85 42.30 26.02
C GLU A 95 3.84 41.69 27.03
#